data_AF-A0A7K9HEM0-F1
#
_entry.id   AF-A0A7K9HEM0-F1
#
_cell.length_a   1.000
_cell.length_b   1.000
_cell.length_c   1.000
_cell.angle_alpha   90.00
_cell.angle_beta   90.00
_cell.angle_gamma   90.00
#
_symmetry.space_group_name_H-M   'P 1'
#
loop_
_entity.id
_entity.type
_entity.pdbx_description
1 polymer ?
#
loop_
_entity_poly.entity_id
_entity_poly.type
_entity_poly.pdbx_seq_one_letter_code
_entity_poly.pdbx_strand_id
1 'polypeptide(L)'
;MAWVPLLVAVLAHSSGSLVQAALTQPPSVSKNVGETVTITCSGFSSSYAVGWYQQKVPGTDPVTVIYWNDKRPSDIPSRFSGSKSGSTATLTISGLQPEDEAVYYCGGWDSSS
;
A
#
# COMPACT_ATOMS: atom_id res chain seq x y z
N MET A 1 54.29 -15.10 39.31
CA MET A 1 53.57 -15.97 38.35
C MET A 1 52.10 -15.90 38.69
N ALA A 2 51.35 -15.12 37.93
CA ALA A 2 49.89 -15.09 38.02
C ALA A 2 49.39 -14.96 36.58
N TRP A 3 48.89 -16.08 36.06
CA TRP A 3 48.13 -16.18 34.82
C TRP A 3 46.80 -15.46 35.06
N VAL A 4 46.42 -14.53 34.18
CA VAL A 4 45.02 -14.07 34.07
C VAL A 4 44.46 -14.68 32.79
N PRO A 5 43.39 -15.49 32.83
CA PRO A 5 42.77 -15.99 31.61
C PRO A 5 42.02 -14.84 30.94
N LEU A 6 42.26 -14.68 29.65
CA LEU A 6 41.56 -13.75 28.78
C LEU A 6 40.07 -14.15 28.71
N LEU A 7 39.19 -13.40 29.38
CA LEU A 7 37.74 -13.54 29.20
C LEU A 7 37.36 -12.83 27.90
N VAL A 8 37.28 -13.57 26.80
CA VAL A 8 36.67 -13.09 25.56
C VAL A 8 35.15 -13.14 25.74
N ALA A 9 34.55 -12.01 26.09
CA ALA A 9 33.11 -11.84 26.03
C ALA A 9 32.67 -11.70 24.56
N VAL A 10 32.24 -12.79 23.95
CA VAL A 10 31.59 -12.74 22.63
C VAL A 10 30.18 -12.18 22.83
N LEU A 11 30.03 -10.87 22.61
CA LEU A 11 28.72 -10.24 22.46
C LEU A 11 28.13 -10.71 21.12
N ALA A 12 27.39 -11.82 21.16
CA ALA A 12 26.54 -12.25 20.05
C ALA A 12 25.42 -11.21 19.88
N HIS A 13 25.68 -10.21 19.05
CA HIS A 13 24.66 -9.30 18.56
C HIS A 13 23.81 -10.10 17.57
N SER A 14 22.70 -10.67 18.04
CA SER A 14 21.68 -11.16 17.14
C SER A 14 21.16 -9.96 16.35
N SER A 15 21.65 -9.83 15.12
CA SER A 15 21.07 -8.92 14.13
C SER A 15 19.71 -9.49 13.76
N GLY A 16 18.69 -9.17 14.55
CA GLY A 16 17.32 -9.50 14.23
C GLY A 16 16.91 -8.70 12.99
N SER A 17 16.72 -9.38 11.86
CA SER A 17 16.12 -8.78 10.67
C SER A 17 14.63 -8.56 10.93
N LEU A 18 14.23 -7.32 11.14
CA LEU A 18 12.81 -6.93 11.15
C LEU A 18 12.31 -6.98 9.69
N VAL A 19 11.59 -8.03 9.32
CA VAL A 19 10.86 -8.08 8.04
C VAL A 19 9.46 -7.55 8.29
N GLN A 20 9.19 -6.31 7.89
CA GLN A 20 7.82 -5.83 7.78
C GLN A 20 7.26 -6.34 6.45
N ALA A 21 6.11 -7.01 6.47
CA ALA A 21 5.44 -7.44 5.25
C ALA A 21 5.15 -6.21 4.38
N ALA A 22 5.84 -6.10 3.25
CA ALA A 22 5.73 -4.97 2.35
C ALA A 22 4.61 -5.22 1.34
N LEU A 23 3.74 -4.21 1.16
CA LEU A 23 2.77 -4.22 0.08
C LEU A 23 3.49 -4.00 -1.26
N THR A 24 3.06 -4.70 -2.30
CA THR A 24 3.64 -4.60 -3.65
C THR A 24 2.66 -3.90 -4.59
N GLN A 25 3.11 -2.82 -5.23
CA GLN A 25 2.40 -2.08 -6.28
C GLN A 25 3.27 -2.01 -7.55
N PRO A 26 2.69 -1.85 -8.74
CA PRO A 26 3.47 -1.48 -9.92
C PRO A 26 4.17 -0.13 -9.68
N PRO A 27 5.41 0.07 -10.17
CA PRO A 27 6.14 1.31 -9.95
C PRO A 27 5.47 2.51 -10.64
N SER A 28 4.82 2.27 -11.77
CA SER A 28 4.04 3.26 -12.52
C SER A 28 3.07 2.57 -13.47
N VAL A 29 1.94 3.22 -13.75
CA VAL A 29 1.02 2.83 -14.83
C VAL A 29 0.70 4.08 -15.67
N SER A 30 0.50 3.90 -16.98
CA SER A 30 0.14 4.98 -17.88
C SER A 30 -0.87 4.49 -18.91
N LYS A 31 -1.86 5.32 -19.20
CA LYS A 31 -2.98 5.07 -20.12
C LYS A 31 -3.41 6.40 -20.76
N ASN A 32 -4.09 6.31 -21.90
CA ASN A 32 -4.60 7.50 -22.58
C ASN A 32 -5.84 8.05 -21.87
N VAL A 33 -6.11 9.34 -22.04
CA VAL A 33 -7.36 9.97 -21.58
C VAL A 33 -8.56 9.22 -22.19
N GLY A 34 -9.56 8.93 -21.35
CA GLY A 34 -10.76 8.18 -21.72
C GLY A 34 -10.62 6.65 -21.58
N GLU A 35 -9.42 6.10 -21.46
CA GLU A 35 -9.22 4.68 -21.21
C GLU A 35 -9.49 4.30 -19.75
N THR A 36 -9.61 3.01 -19.49
CA THR A 36 -9.67 2.46 -18.13
C THR A 36 -8.26 2.07 -17.69
N VAL A 37 -7.86 2.52 -16.50
CA VAL A 37 -6.63 2.09 -15.84
C VAL A 37 -6.96 1.26 -14.60
N THR A 38 -6.12 0.26 -14.35
CA THR A 38 -6.22 -0.63 -13.20
C THR A 38 -4.90 -0.65 -12.46
N ILE A 39 -4.93 -0.40 -11.15
CA ILE A 39 -3.77 -0.44 -10.24
C ILE A 39 -3.99 -1.58 -9.26
N THR A 40 -3.01 -2.45 -9.12
CA THR A 40 -3.06 -3.57 -8.18
C THR A 40 -2.13 -3.34 -7.01
N CYS A 41 -2.55 -3.82 -5.84
CA CYS A 41 -1.73 -3.85 -4.64
C CYS A 41 -1.89 -5.21 -3.95
N SER A 42 -0.78 -5.92 -3.75
CA SER A 42 -0.78 -7.27 -3.18
C SER A 42 0.05 -7.35 -1.90
N GLY A 43 -0.17 -8.43 -1.13
CA GLY A 43 0.53 -8.68 0.14
C GLY A 43 -0.32 -8.49 1.39
N PHE A 44 -1.63 -8.31 1.24
CA PHE A 44 -2.55 -8.19 2.37
C PHE A 44 -2.88 -9.56 2.98
N SER A 45 -3.16 -9.57 4.29
CA SER A 45 -3.94 -10.66 4.88
C SER A 45 -5.34 -10.71 4.23
N SER A 46 -5.89 -11.91 4.09
CA SER A 46 -7.27 -12.09 3.62
C SER A 46 -8.29 -11.40 4.52
N SER A 47 -8.03 -11.33 5.84
CA SER A 47 -8.88 -10.68 6.84
C SER A 47 -8.86 -9.16 6.84
N TYR A 48 -7.96 -8.53 6.08
CA TYR A 48 -7.82 -7.07 6.11
C TYR A 48 -8.81 -6.37 5.17
N ALA A 49 -9.32 -5.22 5.59
CA ALA A 49 -9.95 -4.28 4.68
C ALA A 49 -8.87 -3.38 4.07
N VAL A 50 -9.07 -2.94 2.83
CA VAL A 50 -8.12 -2.12 2.07
C VAL A 50 -8.75 -0.79 1.69
N GLY A 51 -7.96 0.28 1.78
CA GLY A 51 -8.25 1.60 1.27
C GLY A 51 -7.25 2.01 0.19
N TRP A 52 -7.67 2.93 -0.67
CA TRP A 52 -6.87 3.57 -1.70
C TRP A 52 -6.83 5.08 -1.47
N TYR A 53 -5.66 5.66 -1.65
CA TYR A 53 -5.39 7.07 -1.39
C TYR A 53 -4.67 7.71 -2.58
N GLN A 54 -5.10 8.91 -2.97
CA GLN A 54 -4.55 9.68 -4.07
C GLN A 54 -3.79 10.89 -3.52
N GLN A 55 -2.52 11.04 -3.89
CA GLN A 55 -1.71 12.20 -3.58
C GLN A 55 -1.30 12.90 -4.88
N LYS A 56 -1.92 14.04 -5.17
CA LYS A 56 -1.63 14.81 -6.39
C LYS A 56 -0.35 15.64 -6.28
N VAL A 57 -0.10 16.19 -5.09
CA VAL A 57 1.06 17.05 -4.84
C VAL A 57 1.96 16.38 -3.81
N PRO A 58 3.23 16.09 -4.14
CA PRO A 58 4.17 15.54 -3.17
C PRO A 58 4.26 16.40 -1.91
N GLY A 59 4.18 15.76 -0.74
CA GLY A 59 4.22 16.44 0.56
C GLY A 59 2.87 16.98 1.06
N THR A 60 1.78 16.76 0.33
CA THR A 60 0.41 17.03 0.81
C THR A 60 -0.26 15.78 1.36
N ASP A 61 -1.30 15.95 2.17
CA ASP A 61 -2.07 14.83 2.69
C ASP A 61 -2.78 14.07 1.56
N PRO A 62 -2.63 12.73 1.49
CA PRO A 62 -3.37 11.93 0.53
C PRO A 62 -4.88 12.00 0.77
N VAL A 63 -5.66 12.03 -0.30
CA VAL A 63 -7.13 11.97 -0.26
C VAL A 63 -7.58 10.52 -0.43
N THR A 64 -8.48 10.05 0.44
CA THR A 64 -9.09 8.73 0.31
C THR A 64 -9.98 8.67 -0.92
N VAL A 65 -9.71 7.73 -1.84
CA VAL A 65 -10.56 7.50 -3.03
C VAL A 65 -11.43 6.27 -2.90
N ILE A 66 -10.97 5.24 -2.19
CA ILE A 66 -11.75 4.03 -1.85
C ILE A 66 -11.44 3.64 -0.40
N TYR A 67 -12.44 3.17 0.34
CA TYR A 67 -12.32 2.62 1.68
C TYR A 67 -13.14 1.32 1.79
N TRP A 68 -12.91 0.51 2.84
CA TRP A 68 -13.58 -0.78 3.06
C TRP A 68 -13.66 -1.68 1.81
N ASN A 69 -12.56 -1.77 1.04
CA ASN A 69 -12.40 -2.53 -0.21
C ASN A 69 -13.15 -1.98 -1.44
N ASP A 70 -14.38 -1.49 -1.29
CA ASP A 70 -15.25 -1.15 -2.43
C ASP A 70 -16.08 0.13 -2.23
N LYS A 71 -16.00 0.77 -1.06
CA LYS A 71 -16.77 1.97 -0.76
C LYS A 71 -16.04 3.21 -1.26
N ARG A 72 -16.76 4.09 -1.92
CA ARG A 72 -16.23 5.34 -2.46
C ARG A 72 -16.84 6.53 -1.71
N PRO A 73 -16.05 7.50 -1.22
CA PRO A 73 -16.59 8.73 -0.63
C PRO A 73 -17.47 9.50 -1.65
N SER A 74 -18.43 10.27 -1.17
CA SER A 74 -19.45 10.92 -2.03
C SER A 74 -18.89 12.02 -2.93
N ASP A 75 -17.80 12.65 -2.53
CA ASP A 75 -17.07 13.69 -3.25
C ASP A 75 -16.09 13.13 -4.29
N ILE A 76 -15.87 11.81 -4.30
CA ILE A 76 -15.01 11.14 -5.28
C ILE A 76 -15.83 10.74 -6.52
N PRO A 77 -15.38 11.11 -7.73
CA PRO A 77 -16.12 10.85 -8.96
C PRO A 77 -16.51 9.40 -9.18
N SER A 78 -17.66 9.18 -9.83
CA SER A 78 -18.23 7.84 -10.00
C SER A 78 -17.40 6.86 -10.82
N ARG A 79 -16.39 7.40 -11.52
CA ARG A 79 -15.47 6.67 -12.38
C ARG A 79 -14.43 5.83 -11.64
N PHE A 80 -14.19 6.12 -10.35
CA PHE A 80 -13.30 5.36 -9.48
C PHE A 80 -14.04 4.17 -8.85
N SER A 81 -13.45 2.99 -8.83
CA SER A 81 -14.00 1.83 -8.10
C SER A 81 -12.89 0.98 -7.52
N GLY A 82 -13.18 0.29 -6.42
CA GLY A 82 -12.23 -0.61 -5.77
C GLY A 82 -12.81 -2.00 -5.59
N SER A 83 -11.91 -2.97 -5.47
CA SER A 83 -12.22 -4.33 -5.09
C SER A 83 -11.06 -4.98 -4.37
N LYS A 84 -11.31 -6.09 -3.67
CA LYS A 84 -10.30 -6.95 -3.08
C LYS A 84 -10.66 -8.41 -3.31
N SER A 85 -9.68 -9.22 -3.69
CA SER A 85 -9.78 -10.68 -3.77
C SER A 85 -8.56 -11.31 -3.11
N GLY A 86 -8.79 -12.11 -2.08
CA GLY A 86 -7.72 -12.72 -1.29
C GLY A 86 -6.75 -11.68 -0.71
N SER A 87 -5.48 -11.76 -1.12
CA SER A 87 -4.40 -10.87 -0.70
C SER A 87 -4.14 -9.68 -1.64
N THR A 88 -4.97 -9.50 -2.66
CA THR A 88 -4.79 -8.47 -3.69
C THR A 88 -5.99 -7.54 -3.76
N ALA A 89 -5.74 -6.23 -3.69
CA ALA A 89 -6.69 -5.17 -3.94
C ALA A 89 -6.45 -4.55 -5.32
N THR A 90 -7.52 -4.02 -5.90
CA THR A 90 -7.53 -3.42 -7.23
C THR A 90 -8.29 -2.10 -7.20
N LEU A 91 -7.64 -1.01 -7.62
CA LEU A 91 -8.28 0.26 -7.97
C LEU A 91 -8.51 0.31 -9.47
N THR A 92 -9.72 0.67 -9.89
CA THR A 92 -10.06 0.88 -11.29
C THR A 92 -10.53 2.32 -11.47
N ILE A 93 -9.98 3.00 -12.47
CA ILE A 93 -10.40 4.35 -12.86
C ILE A 93 -10.85 4.23 -14.31
N SER A 94 -12.16 4.31 -14.53
CA SER A 94 -12.75 4.32 -15.88
C SER A 94 -12.73 5.74 -16.45
N GLY A 95 -12.63 5.88 -17.78
CA GLY A 95 -12.67 7.21 -18.39
C GLY A 95 -11.62 8.17 -17.81
N LEU A 96 -10.36 7.73 -17.78
CA LEU A 96 -9.24 8.44 -17.16
C LEU A 96 -9.18 9.91 -17.62
N GLN A 97 -9.01 10.83 -16.68
CA GLN A 97 -8.93 12.27 -16.95
C GLN A 97 -7.52 12.81 -16.64
N PRO A 98 -7.10 13.95 -17.23
CA PRO A 98 -5.81 14.58 -16.92
C PRO A 98 -5.61 14.85 -15.42
N GLU A 99 -6.69 15.18 -14.70
CA GLU A 99 -6.64 15.47 -13.27
C GLU A 99 -6.42 14.22 -12.39
N ASP A 100 -6.45 13.02 -12.98
CA ASP A 100 -6.22 11.74 -12.30
C ASP A 100 -4.73 11.38 -12.22
N GLU A 101 -3.85 12.16 -12.85
CA GLU A 101 -2.40 12.02 -12.68
C GLU A 101 -2.00 12.34 -11.24
N ALA A 102 -1.51 11.32 -10.54
CA ALA A 102 -1.19 11.37 -9.11
C ALA A 102 -0.35 10.16 -8.70
N VAL A 103 0.17 10.21 -7.47
CA VAL A 103 0.67 9.01 -6.79
C VAL A 103 -0.50 8.33 -6.08
N TYR A 104 -0.62 7.02 -6.26
CA TYR A 104 -1.66 6.21 -5.61
C TYR A 104 -1.03 5.25 -4.61
N TYR A 105 -1.61 5.20 -3.42
CA TYR A 105 -1.20 4.32 -2.33
C TYR A 105 -2.35 3.41 -1.92
N CYS A 106 -2.04 2.16 -1.62
CA CYS A 106 -2.92 1.22 -0.93
C CYS A 106 -2.51 1.10 0.53
N GLY A 107 -3.49 0.84 1.41
CA GLY A 107 -3.23 0.53 2.81
C GLY A 107 -4.28 -0.43 3.36
N GLY A 108 -3.87 -1.32 4.25
CA GLY A 108 -4.75 -2.34 4.83
C GLY A 108 -4.82 -2.23 6.35
N TRP A 109 -5.98 -2.54 6.92
CA TRP A 109 -6.17 -2.66 8.37
C TRP A 109 -6.94 -3.93 8.70
N ASP A 110 -6.69 -4.44 9.91
CA ASP A 110 -7.44 -5.58 10.42
C ASP A 110 -8.91 -5.22 10.53
N SER A 111 -9.76 -6.02 9.88
CA SER A 111 -11.22 -5.86 9.93
C SER A 111 -11.91 -6.89 10.82
N SER A 112 -11.13 -7.77 11.46
CA SER A 112 -11.63 -8.64 12.51
C SER A 112 -11.83 -7.83 13.79
N SER A 113 -13.09 -7.74 14.19
CA SER A 113 -13.56 -7.17 15.46
C SER A 113 -13.50 -8.19 16.58
#